data_AF-A0A2V8L8B1-F1
#
_entry.id   AF-A0A2V8L8B1-F1
#
_cell.length_a   1.000
_cell.length_b   1.000
_cell.length_c   1.000
_cell.angle_alpha   90.00
_cell.angle_beta   90.00
_cell.angle_gamma   90.00
#
_symmetry.space_group_name_H-M   'P 1'
#
loop_
_entity.id
_entity.type
_entity.pdbx_description
1 polymer ?
#
loop_
_entity_poly.entity_id
_entity_poly.type
_entity_poly.pdbx_seq_one_letter_code
_entity_poly.pdbx_strand_id
1 'polypeptide(L)' 'MPRFSIGSPVRIIGGIAEYYSGVNPVVVEVIPNGNGLSHLTRYHLLISDQVEDTFYEFQLAPDPNREKTGS' A
#
# COMPACT_ATOMS: atom_id res chain seq x y z
N MET A 1 -8.00 7.50 11.40
CA MET A 1 -8.53 7.25 10.05
C MET A 1 -7.42 6.62 9.23
N PRO A 2 -7.71 5.63 8.36
CA PRO A 2 -6.69 5.01 7.52
C PRO A 2 -6.09 6.05 6.56
N ARG A 3 -4.78 5.97 6.33
CA ARG A 3 -4.02 6.87 5.45
C ARG A 3 -4.36 6.68 3.97
N PHE A 4 -4.70 5.46 3.59
CA PHE A 4 -5.06 5.08 2.21
C PHE A 4 -6.43 4.40 2.19
N SER A 5 -7.13 4.50 1.06
CA SER A 5 -8.43 3.84 0.84
C SER A 5 -8.27 2.65 -0.11
N ILE A 6 -9.25 1.75 -0.13
CA ILE A 6 -9.32 0.70 -1.17
C ILE A 6 -9.37 1.39 -2.55
N GLY A 7 -8.58 0.88 -3.49
CA GLY A 7 -8.38 1.47 -4.82
C GLY A 7 -7.28 2.53 -4.87
N SER A 8 -6.71 2.97 -3.74
CA SER A 8 -5.61 3.94 -3.75
C SER A 8 -4.35 3.32 -4.38
N PRO A 9 -3.77 3.93 -5.43
CA PRO A 9 -2.45 3.56 -5.91
C PRO A 9 -1.39 4.03 -4.93
N VAL A 10 -0.47 3.14 -4.58
CA VAL A 10 0.60 3.40 -3.61
C VAL A 10 1.93 2.93 -4.14
N ARG A 11 3.02 3.42 -3.54
CA ARG A 11 4.38 2.92 -3.76
C ARG A 11 4.90 2.31 -2.48
N ILE A 12 5.60 1.20 -2.62
CA ILE A 12 6.36 0.57 -1.52
C ILE A 12 7.66 1.37 -1.34
N ILE A 13 7.97 1.76 -0.10
CA ILE A 13 9.12 2.58 0.27
C ILE A 13 9.94 1.92 1.38
N GLY A 14 11.14 2.45 1.64
CA GLY A 14 12.08 1.92 2.63
C GLY A 14 12.94 0.78 2.09
N GLY A 15 13.65 0.07 2.97
CA GLY A 15 14.60 -0.98 2.57
C GLY A 15 13.96 -2.16 1.82
N ILE A 16 12.66 -2.41 2.02
CA ILE A 16 11.93 -3.46 1.31
C ILE A 16 11.62 -3.10 -0.15
N ALA A 17 11.63 -1.81 -0.51
CA ALA A 17 11.21 -1.36 -1.84
C ALA A 17 12.07 -1.93 -2.99
N GLU A 18 13.32 -2.31 -2.71
CA GLU A 18 14.22 -2.92 -3.71
C GLU A 18 13.66 -4.22 -4.31
N TYR A 19 12.92 -5.01 -3.51
CA TYR A 19 12.30 -6.25 -3.94
C TYR A 19 11.03 -6.04 -4.78
N TYR A 20 10.52 -4.81 -4.81
CA TYR A 20 9.26 -4.45 -5.47
C TYR A 20 9.47 -3.30 -6.47
N SER A 21 10.63 -3.25 -7.10
CA SER A 21 10.92 -2.23 -8.13
C SER A 21 10.06 -2.44 -9.37
N GLY A 22 9.54 -1.33 -9.93
CA GLY A 22 8.78 -1.35 -11.20
C GLY A 22 7.34 -1.86 -11.13
N VAL A 23 6.83 -2.20 -9.95
CA VAL A 23 5.43 -2.60 -9.75
C VAL A 23 4.55 -1.38 -9.41
N ASN A 24 3.24 -1.50 -9.62
CA ASN A 24 2.27 -0.42 -9.34
C ASN A 24 1.17 -0.92 -8.41
N PRO A 25 1.45 -1.08 -7.11
CA PRO A 25 0.50 -1.66 -6.17
C PRO A 25 -0.75 -0.80 -5.96
N VAL A 26 -1.85 -1.47 -5.69
CA VAL A 26 -3.13 -0.84 -5.33
C VAL A 26 -3.65 -1.46 -4.04
N VAL A 27 -4.15 -0.62 -3.13
CA VAL A 27 -4.78 -1.10 -1.89
C VAL A 27 -6.07 -1.86 -2.23
N VAL A 28 -6.17 -3.11 -1.81
CA VAL A 28 -7.39 -3.94 -1.98
C VAL A 28 -8.13 -4.18 -0.67
N GLU A 29 -7.43 -4.10 0.46
CA GLU A 29 -8.03 -4.23 1.79
C GLU A 29 -7.32 -3.35 2.81
N VAL A 30 -8.10 -2.74 3.72
CA VAL A 30 -7.58 -2.06 4.91
C VAL A 30 -7.79 -3.00 6.08
N ILE A 31 -6.69 -3.52 6.65
CA ILE A 31 -6.75 -4.52 7.72
C ILE A 31 -6.74 -3.78 9.07
N PRO A 32 -7.86 -3.77 9.82
CA PRO A 32 -7.90 -3.15 11.13
C PRO A 32 -6.97 -3.89 12.10
N ASN A 33 -6.35 -3.15 13.00
CA ASN A 33 -5.38 -3.71 13.94
C ASN A 33 -6.03 -4.69 14.91
N GLY A 34 -5.66 -5.97 14.79
CA GLY A 34 -5.83 -6.98 15.84
C GLY A 34 -4.61 -6.97 16.76
N ASN A 35 -4.83 -6.65 18.04
CA ASN A 35 -3.92 -6.76 19.18
C ASN A 35 -2.39 -6.79 18.89
N GLY A 36 -1.72 -5.65 19.07
CA GLY A 36 -0.26 -5.57 19.20
C GLY A 36 0.37 -4.26 18.74
N LEU A 37 -0.10 -3.72 17.61
CA LEU A 37 0.36 -2.44 17.04
C LEU A 37 -0.86 -1.56 16.75
N SER A 38 -1.61 -1.22 17.80
CA SER A 38 -2.90 -0.49 17.70
C SER A 38 -2.83 0.84 16.94
N HIS A 39 -1.63 1.41 16.79
CA HIS A 39 -1.40 2.70 16.14
C HIS A 39 -1.05 2.61 14.65
N LEU A 40 -0.73 1.44 14.09
CA LEU A 40 -0.25 1.33 12.70
C LEU A 40 -1.23 0.60 11.81
N THR A 41 -1.79 1.24 10.80
CA THR A 41 -2.71 0.55 9.87
C THR A 41 -1.95 -0.38 8.92
N ARG A 42 -2.47 -1.59 8.68
CA ARG A 42 -1.98 -2.52 7.65
C ARG A 42 -2.86 -2.48 6.41
N TYR A 43 -2.24 -2.66 5.25
CA TYR A 43 -2.92 -2.68 3.96
C TYR A 43 -2.53 -3.94 3.21
N HIS A 44 -3.53 -4.62 2.66
CA HIS A 44 -3.31 -5.65 1.65
C HIS A 44 -3.26 -4.97 0.29
N LEU A 45 -2.22 -5.26 -0.48
CA LEU A 45 -1.99 -4.67 -1.80
C LEU A 45 -2.03 -5.74 -2.87
N LEU A 46 -2.68 -5.42 -3.99
CA LEU A 46 -2.48 -6.12 -5.25
C LEU A 46 -1.28 -5.49 -5.97
N ILE A 47 -0.21 -6.25 -6.16
CA ILE A 47 1.06 -5.79 -6.73
C ILE A 47 1.10 -6.05 -8.25
N SER A 48 0.60 -7.21 -8.67
CA SER A 48 0.39 -7.62 -10.05
C SER A 48 -0.78 -8.61 -10.11
N ASP A 49 -1.21 -9.03 -11.30
CA ASP A 49 -2.42 -9.85 -11.53
C ASP A 49 -2.57 -11.10 -10.64
N GLN A 50 -1.48 -11.59 -10.04
CA GLN A 50 -1.49 -12.77 -9.16
C GLN A 50 -0.63 -12.63 -7.89
N VAL A 51 -0.10 -11.44 -7.61
CA VAL A 51 0.78 -11.21 -6.46
C VAL A 51 0.13 -10.21 -5.53
N GLU A 52 -0.13 -10.65 -4.31
CA GLU A 52 -0.65 -9.82 -3.23
C GLU A 52 0.30 -9.88 -2.03
N ASP A 53 0.42 -8.78 -1.30
CA ASP A 53 1.24 -8.73 -0.09
C ASP A 53 0.75 -7.66 0.89
N THR A 54 1.14 -7.77 2.16
CA THR A 54 0.69 -6.90 3.23
C THR A 54 1.79 -5.95 3.71
N PHE A 55 1.47 -4.67 3.81
CA PHE A 55 2.41 -3.64 4.27
C PHE A 55 1.80 -2.79 5.37
N TYR A 56 2.64 -2.29 6.27
CA TYR A 56 2.27 -1.23 7.21
C TYR A 56 2.26 0.14 6.53
N GLU A 57 1.50 1.07 7.10
CA GLU A 57 1.35 2.42 6.54
C GLU A 57 2.65 3.20 6.36
N PHE A 58 3.68 2.92 7.16
CA PHE A 58 4.99 3.58 7.09
C PHE A 58 5.87 3.02 5.95
N GLN A 59 5.52 1.86 5.39
CA GLN A 59 6.18 1.26 4.23
C GLN A 59 5.55 1.71 2.92
N LEU A 60 4.55 2.58 2.98
CA LEU A 60 3.78 3.03 1.82
C LEU A 60 3.84 4.56 1.67
N ALA A 61 3.82 5.00 0.43
CA ALA A 61 3.65 6.40 0.05
C ALA A 61 2.61 6.52 -1.07
N PRO A 62 1.96 7.69 -1.23
CA PRO A 62 1.17 7.97 -2.43
C PRO A 62 2.00 7.75 -3.71
N ASP A 63 1.34 7.26 -4.76
CA ASP A 63 1.92 7.22 -6.10
C ASP A 63 1.65 8.54 -6.86
N PRO A 64 2.65 9.44 -6.98
CA PRO A 64 2.46 10.75 -7.59
C PRO A 64 2.20 10.68 -9.11
N ASN A 65 2.48 9.53 -9.73
CA ASN A 65 2.32 9.37 -11.18
C ASN A 65 0.89 8.97 -11.56
N ARG A 66 0.17 8.28 -10.67
CA ARG A 66 -1.24 7.89 -10.88
C ARG A 66 -2.26 8.88 -10.34
N GLU A 67 -1.89 9.72 -9.37
CA GLU A 67 -2.77 10.82 -8.94
C GLU A 67 -3.02 11.85 -10.06
N LYS A 68 -2.14 11.92 -11.09
CA LYS A 68 -2.25 12.86 -12.21
C LYS A 68 -3.15 12.40 -13.36
N THR A 69 -3.49 11.12 -13.44
CA THR A 69 -4.29 10.56 -14.55
C THR A 69 -5.76 10.36 -14.20
N GLY A 70 -6.18 10.74 -12.98
CA GLY A 70 -7.57 10.71 -12.51
C GLY A 70 -8.23 12.10 -12.45
N SER A 71 -8.15 12.89 -13.54
CA SER A 71 -8.92 14.13 -13.73
C SER A 71 -9.66 14.10 -15.05
#